data_AF-A0A7V6PTS1-F1
#
_entry.id   AF-A0A7V6PTS1-F1
#
_cell.length_a   1.000
_cell.length_b   1.000
_cell.length_c   1.000
_cell.angle_alpha   90.00
_cell.angle_beta   90.00
_cell.angle_gamma   90.00
#
_symmetry.space_group_name_H-M   'P 1'
#
loop_
_entity.id
_entity.type
_entity.pdbx_description
1 polymer ?
#
loop_
_entity_poly.entity_id
_entity_poly.type
_entity_poly.pdbx_seq_one_letter_code
_entity_poly.pdbx_strand_id
1 'polypeptide(L)'
;MSIVELPEDVLEILDMVQGETYEEKIRILAVEKVQSDLEECNRGILKYESKYGMTFEEFKDLWDKSEIKDKYSIEVEADYIEWEALEMEKRHWLSLLRRLKT
;
A
#
# COMPACT_ATOMS: atom_id res chain seq x y z
N MET A 1 24.45 -11.46 11.39
CA MET A 1 23.82 -12.45 10.48
C MET A 1 22.84 -13.25 11.32
N SER A 2 21.56 -13.22 10.99
CA SER A 2 20.55 -14.09 11.59
C SER A 2 20.35 -15.30 10.69
N ILE A 3 20.23 -16.50 11.29
CA ILE A 3 19.88 -17.71 10.56
C ILE A 3 18.35 -17.82 10.53
N VAL A 4 17.78 -18.06 9.36
CA VAL A 4 16.36 -18.34 9.17
C VAL A 4 16.25 -19.76 8.64
N GLU A 5 15.57 -20.63 9.38
CA GLU A 5 15.25 -21.99 8.95
C GLU A 5 13.88 -21.98 8.27
N LEU A 6 13.80 -22.61 7.10
CA LEU A 6 12.58 -22.71 6.32
C LEU A 6 12.23 -24.19 6.10
N PRO A 7 10.94 -24.55 6.12
CA PRO A 7 10.47 -25.87 5.70
C PRO A 7 10.89 -26.23 4.26
N GLU A 8 11.04 -27.54 3.98
CA GLU A 8 11.45 -28.04 2.65
C GLU A 8 10.50 -27.59 1.54
N ASP A 9 9.19 -27.61 1.78
CA ASP A 9 8.19 -27.16 0.80
C ASP A 9 8.33 -25.68 0.45
N VAL A 10 8.71 -24.82 1.41
CA VAL A 10 8.99 -23.41 1.16
C VAL A 10 10.27 -23.22 0.35
N LEU A 11 11.31 -24.03 0.61
CA LEU A 11 12.55 -24.02 -0.16
C LEU A 11 12.32 -24.44 -1.62
N GLU A 12 11.52 -25.47 -1.85
CA GLU A 12 11.13 -25.92 -3.20
C GLU A 12 10.40 -24.81 -3.98
N ILE A 13 9.52 -24.05 -3.32
CA ILE A 13 8.85 -22.91 -3.95
C ILE A 13 9.85 -21.80 -4.27
N LEU A 14 10.77 -21.50 -3.36
CA LEU A 14 11.82 -20.48 -3.58
C LEU A 14 12.72 -20.85 -4.76
N ASP A 15 12.94 -22.12 -5.05
CA ASP A 15 13.73 -22.56 -6.20
C ASP A 15 13.09 -22.14 -7.54
N MET A 16 11.76 -21.98 -7.58
CA MET A 16 11.02 -21.49 -8.76
C MET A 16 11.13 -19.97 -8.98
N VAL A 17 11.54 -19.22 -7.96
CA VAL A 17 11.67 -17.74 -8.00
C VAL A 17 12.95 -17.35 -8.72
N GLN A 18 12.94 -16.23 -9.45
CA GLN A 18 14.16 -15.70 -10.08
C GLN A 18 15.19 -15.27 -9.03
N GLY A 19 16.48 -15.47 -9.32
CA GLY A 19 17.61 -15.11 -8.46
C GLY A 19 18.60 -16.25 -8.26
N GLU A 20 19.84 -15.91 -7.95
CA GLU A 20 20.96 -16.87 -7.81
C GLU A 20 21.10 -17.39 -6.36
N THR A 21 20.66 -16.60 -5.37
CA THR A 21 20.74 -16.95 -3.95
C THR A 21 19.37 -16.86 -3.27
N TYR A 22 19.17 -17.60 -2.17
CA TYR A 22 17.94 -17.47 -1.39
C TYR A 22 17.72 -16.05 -0.83
N GLU A 23 18.80 -15.34 -0.50
CA GLU A 23 18.70 -13.93 -0.08
C GLU A 23 18.12 -13.06 -1.21
N GLU A 24 18.64 -13.21 -2.43
CA GLU A 24 18.16 -12.48 -3.60
C GLU A 24 16.71 -12.83 -3.93
N LYS A 25 16.37 -14.13 -3.95
CA LYS A 25 14.99 -14.61 -4.18
C LYS A 25 14.02 -14.02 -3.17
N ILE A 26 14.36 -14.04 -1.87
CA ILE A 26 13.53 -13.45 -0.80
C ILE A 26 13.39 -11.93 -0.99
N ARG A 27 14.48 -11.25 -1.37
CA ARG A 27 14.44 -9.80 -1.64
C ARG A 27 13.52 -9.47 -2.81
N ILE A 28 13.59 -10.24 -3.90
CA ILE A 28 12.72 -10.07 -5.06
C ILE A 28 11.25 -10.24 -4.65
N LEU A 29 10.91 -11.34 -3.97
CA LEU A 29 9.54 -11.56 -3.49
C LEU A 29 9.05 -10.44 -2.56
N ALA A 30 9.90 -9.97 -1.65
CA ALA A 30 9.55 -8.88 -0.74
C ALA A 30 9.26 -7.58 -1.51
N VAL A 31 10.06 -7.26 -2.53
CA VAL A 31 9.84 -6.10 -3.40
C VAL A 31 8.55 -6.25 -4.19
N GLU A 32 8.32 -7.42 -4.81
CA GLU A 32 7.09 -7.70 -5.58
C GLU A 32 5.84 -7.58 -4.71
N LYS A 33 5.87 -8.11 -3.49
CA LYS A 33 4.74 -7.98 -2.55
C LYS A 33 4.45 -6.53 -2.21
N VAL A 34 5.48 -5.75 -1.85
CA VAL A 34 5.31 -4.32 -1.53
C VAL A 34 4.81 -3.52 -2.74
N GLN A 35 5.24 -3.88 -3.95
CA GLN A 35 4.71 -3.26 -5.17
C GLN A 35 3.24 -3.60 -5.41
N SER A 36 2.85 -4.86 -5.21
CA SER A 36 1.46 -5.30 -5.32
C SER A 36 0.55 -4.56 -4.33
N ASP A 37 1.01 -4.39 -3.09
CA ASP A 37 0.27 -3.65 -2.05
C ASP A 37 0.13 -2.16 -2.40
N LEU A 38 1.20 -1.55 -2.94
CA LEU A 38 1.14 -0.17 -3.45
C LEU A 38 0.12 0.00 -4.58
N GLU A 39 0.05 -0.97 -5.49
CA GLU A 39 -0.94 -0.95 -6.56
C GLU A 39 -2.37 -1.05 -6.01
N GLU A 40 -2.60 -1.87 -4.99
CA GLU A 40 -3.89 -1.97 -4.32
C GLU A 40 -4.28 -0.65 -3.65
N CYS A 41 -3.37 -0.03 -2.89
CA CYS A 41 -3.62 1.29 -2.30
C CYS A 41 -3.94 2.33 -3.38
N ASN A 42 -3.18 2.37 -4.48
CA ASN A 42 -3.42 3.31 -5.57
C ASN A 42 -4.77 3.09 -6.25
N ARG A 43 -5.22 1.84 -6.44
CA ARG A 43 -6.58 1.55 -6.95
C ARG A 43 -7.65 2.04 -5.99
N GLY A 44 -7.47 1.82 -4.68
CA GLY A 44 -8.39 2.31 -3.65
C GLY A 44 -8.46 3.84 -3.62
N ILE A 45 -7.33 4.52 -3.67
CA ILE A 45 -7.25 5.99 -3.73
C ILE A 45 -7.96 6.51 -4.98
N LEU A 46 -7.67 5.93 -6.16
CA LEU A 46 -8.27 6.36 -7.43
C LEU A 46 -9.80 6.23 -7.43
N LYS A 47 -10.36 5.24 -6.72
CA LYS A 47 -11.81 5.08 -6.54
C LYS A 47 -12.41 6.32 -5.88
N TYR A 48 -11.81 6.83 -4.80
CA TYR A 48 -12.31 8.02 -4.11
C TYR A 48 -12.01 9.30 -4.90
N GLU A 49 -10.83 9.42 -5.52
CA GLU A 49 -10.51 10.55 -6.39
C GLU A 49 -11.52 10.67 -7.54
N SER A 50 -11.92 9.54 -8.13
CA SER A 50 -12.93 9.51 -9.18
C SER A 50 -14.33 9.84 -8.65
N LYS A 51 -14.66 9.43 -7.42
CA LYS A 51 -15.95 9.71 -6.77
C LYS A 51 -16.11 11.19 -6.44
N TYR A 52 -15.08 11.80 -5.88
CA TYR A 52 -15.12 13.19 -5.41
C TYR A 52 -14.57 14.21 -6.42
N GLY A 53 -13.89 13.76 -7.47
CA GLY A 53 -13.36 14.60 -8.53
C GLY A 53 -12.19 15.47 -8.09
N MET A 54 -11.46 15.06 -7.06
CA MET A 54 -10.36 15.79 -6.44
C MET A 54 -9.39 14.82 -5.75
N THR A 55 -8.19 15.28 -5.40
CA THR A 55 -7.21 14.52 -4.62
C THR A 55 -7.60 14.43 -3.14
N PHE A 56 -6.96 13.53 -2.39
CA PHE A 56 -7.18 13.43 -0.95
C PHE A 56 -6.83 14.72 -0.21
N GLU A 57 -5.75 15.39 -0.61
CA GLU A 57 -5.30 16.63 0.04
C GLU A 57 -6.31 17.76 -0.15
N GLU A 58 -6.86 17.89 -1.36
CA GLU A 58 -7.94 18.85 -1.65
C GLU A 58 -9.21 18.51 -0.86
N PHE A 59 -9.60 17.23 -0.82
CA PHE A 59 -10.75 16.77 -0.04
C PHE A 59 -10.58 17.08 1.45
N LYS A 60 -9.40 16.83 2.01
CA LYS A 60 -9.08 17.07 3.42
C LYS A 60 -9.12 18.56 3.77
N ASP A 61 -8.60 19.43 2.91
CA ASP A 61 -8.67 20.88 3.10
C ASP A 61 -10.13 21.39 3.12
N LEU A 62 -10.97 20.93 2.18
CA LEU A 62 -12.40 21.24 2.18
C LEU A 62 -13.13 20.64 3.39
N TRP A 63 -12.73 19.45 3.83
CA TRP A 63 -13.27 18.80 5.02
C TRP A 63 -13.02 19.67 6.25
N ASP A 64 -11.79 20.12 6.46
CA ASP A 64 -11.39 20.96 7.60
C ASP A 64 -12.10 22.32 7.58
N LYS A 65 -12.36 22.88 6.39
CA LYS A 65 -13.15 24.11 6.19
C LYS A 65 -14.66 23.91 6.31
N SER A 66 -15.12 22.66 6.43
CA SER A 66 -16.55 22.30 6.42
C SER A 66 -17.28 22.70 5.13
N GLU A 67 -16.58 22.65 4.01
CA GLU A 67 -17.09 22.96 2.66
C GLU A 67 -17.49 21.69 1.88
N ILE A 68 -17.22 20.50 2.43
CA ILE A 68 -17.70 19.24 1.87
C ILE A 68 -19.22 19.15 2.00
N LYS A 69 -19.88 18.92 0.86
CA LYS A 69 -21.31 18.65 0.82
C LYS A 69 -21.63 17.34 1.54
N ASP A 70 -22.69 17.34 2.35
CA ASP A 70 -23.16 16.16 3.10
C ASP A 70 -22.07 15.55 4.02
N LYS A 71 -21.19 16.40 4.55
CA LYS A 71 -20.07 16.04 5.44
C LYS A 71 -20.45 15.08 6.58
N TYR A 72 -21.64 15.26 7.16
CA TYR A 72 -22.13 14.45 8.29
C TYR A 72 -22.97 13.24 7.84
N SER A 73 -22.95 12.91 6.55
CA SER A 73 -23.50 11.65 6.09
C SER A 73 -22.52 10.53 6.46
N ILE A 74 -23.07 9.41 6.92
CA ILE A 74 -22.30 8.21 7.28
C ILE A 74 -21.40 7.77 6.12
N GLU A 75 -21.87 7.93 4.88
CA GLU A 75 -21.13 7.58 3.67
C GLU A 75 -19.88 8.45 3.48
N VAL A 76 -20.00 9.78 3.57
CA VAL A 76 -18.85 10.69 3.36
C VAL A 76 -17.84 10.58 4.50
N GLU A 77 -18.30 10.37 5.74
CA GLU A 77 -17.43 10.08 6.89
C GLU A 77 -16.65 8.77 6.70
N ALA A 78 -17.33 7.69 6.28
CA ALA A 78 -16.68 6.41 6.04
C ALA A 78 -15.65 6.50 4.91
N ASP A 79 -16.01 7.13 3.80
CA ASP A 79 -15.10 7.35 2.67
C ASP A 79 -13.85 8.13 3.08
N TYR A 80 -14.00 9.20 3.89
CA TYR A 80 -12.85 9.96 4.38
C TYR A 80 -11.90 9.11 5.22
N ILE A 81 -12.43 8.31 6.15
CA ILE A 81 -11.64 7.44 7.02
C ILE A 81 -10.91 6.36 6.22
N GLU A 82 -11.62 5.69 5.31
CA GLU A 82 -11.05 4.64 4.46
C GLU A 82 -9.97 5.21 3.53
N TRP A 83 -10.20 6.38 2.96
CA TRP A 83 -9.24 7.04 2.08
C TRP A 83 -8.00 7.51 2.84
N GLU A 84 -8.16 8.09 4.04
CA GLU A 84 -7.03 8.49 4.88
C GLU A 84 -6.16 7.27 5.25
N ALA A 85 -6.78 6.14 5.56
CA ALA A 85 -6.08 4.89 5.86
C ALA A 85 -5.24 4.42 4.66
N LEU A 86 -5.80 4.44 3.44
CA LEU A 86 -5.08 4.06 2.21
C LEU A 86 -3.88 4.99 1.94
N GLU A 87 -4.01 6.28 2.18
CA GLU A 87 -2.91 7.25 2.05
C GLU A 87 -1.79 6.98 3.07
N MET A 88 -2.15 6.66 4.31
CA MET A 88 -1.18 6.26 5.34
C MET A 88 -0.46 4.96 4.97
N GLU A 89 -1.22 3.97 4.50
CA GLU A 89 -0.69 2.67 4.10
C GLU A 89 0.24 2.79 2.89
N LYS A 90 -0.15 3.54 1.86
CA LYS A 90 0.71 3.86 0.71
C LYS A 90 2.04 4.48 1.15
N ARG A 91 2.01 5.45 2.08
CA ARG A 91 3.24 6.06 2.63
C ARG A 91 4.12 5.03 3.36
N HIS A 92 3.51 4.10 4.09
CA HIS A 92 4.22 3.01 4.75
C HIS A 92 4.92 2.10 3.73
N TRP A 93 4.20 1.62 2.71
CA TRP A 93 4.76 0.76 1.67
C TRP A 93 5.86 1.44 0.85
N LEU A 94 5.71 2.72 0.50
CA LEU A 94 6.78 3.49 -0.16
C LEU A 94 8.05 3.58 0.69
N SER A 95 7.90 3.77 2.01
CA SER A 95 9.04 3.78 2.94
C SER A 95 9.74 2.42 2.97
N LEU A 96 9.00 1.32 2.99
CA LEU A 96 9.56 -0.04 2.96
C LEU A 96 10.26 -0.33 1.65
N LEU A 97 9.65 0.02 0.51
CA LEU A 97 10.24 -0.18 -0.81
C LEU A 97 11.59 0.55 -0.94
N ARG A 98 11.68 1.78 -0.39
CA ARG A 98 12.95 2.53 -0.37
C ARG A 98 14.03 1.80 0.42
N ARG A 99 13.69 1.18 1.56
CA ARG A 99 14.64 0.40 2.38
C ARG A 99 15.09 -0.88 1.70
N LEU A 100 14.21 -1.54 0.93
CA LEU A 100 14.53 -2.80 0.25
C LEU A 100 15.43 -2.61 -0.99
N LYS A 101 15.36 -1.43 -1.63
CA LYS A 101 16.17 -1.06 -2.80
C LYS A 101 17.53 -0.43 -2.45
N THR A 102 17.77 -0.10 -1.17
CA THR A 102 19.06 0.41 -0.68
C THR A 102 19.93 -0.77 -0.24
#